data_AF-A0A1I4F435-F1
#
_entry.id   AF-A0A1I4F435-F1
#
_cell.length_a   1.000
_cell.length_b   1.000
_cell.length_c   1.000
_cell.angle_alpha   90.00
_cell.angle_beta   90.00
_cell.angle_gamma   90.00
#
_symmetry.space_group_name_H-M   'P 1'
#
loop_
_entity.id
_entity.type
_entity.pdbx_description
1 polymer ?
#
loop_
_entity_poly.entity_id
_entity_poly.type
_entity_poly.pdbx_seq_one_letter_code
_entity_poly.pdbx_strand_id
1 'polypeptide(L)'
;MEHTVTTLPTARQPGCPFDPPKELIDAREHGPISRLPFPDGHQGRLITGYDLVRSVLADPRFSSRRELMRHHPLADLGEIEVPPAPPGEFLLMDEPQHGRYRKPLVGRFTVRRMRLLTERVEQITAEHLDAMEKAGPTADLVTAFAKPIPSIVICEL
;
A
#
# COMPACT_ATOMS: atom_id res chain seq x y z
N MET A 1 -23.68 -3.98 -20.15
CA MET A 1 -23.61 -2.97 -19.08
C MET A 1 -22.25 -3.08 -18.43
N GLU A 2 -21.59 -1.96 -18.12
CA GLU A 2 -20.31 -1.95 -17.39
C GLU A 2 -20.57 -2.46 -15.96
N HIS A 3 -19.75 -3.41 -15.48
CA HIS A 3 -19.91 -3.99 -14.13
C HIS A 3 -19.74 -2.90 -13.06
N THR A 4 -20.53 -2.96 -11.98
CA THR A 4 -20.51 -1.98 -10.90
C THR A 4 -20.32 -2.68 -9.56
N VAL A 5 -19.36 -2.22 -8.77
CA VAL A 5 -19.17 -2.66 -7.39
C VAL A 5 -19.81 -1.63 -6.47
N THR A 6 -20.66 -2.06 -5.55
CA THR A 6 -21.52 -1.17 -4.74
C THR A 6 -20.77 -0.21 -3.83
N THR A 7 -19.63 -0.64 -3.29
CA THR A 7 -18.78 0.10 -2.35
C THR A 7 -17.39 -0.51 -2.41
N LEU A 8 -16.34 0.19 -1.94
CA LEU A 8 -15.00 -0.38 -1.95
C LEU A 8 -14.96 -1.63 -1.06
N PRO A 9 -14.72 -2.84 -1.62
CA PRO A 9 -14.77 -4.05 -0.83
C PRO A 9 -13.54 -4.11 0.08
N THR A 10 -13.79 -4.08 1.39
CA THR A 10 -12.73 -4.18 2.42
C THR A 10 -12.92 -5.40 3.32
N ALA A 11 -14.13 -5.97 3.36
CA ALA A 11 -14.46 -7.12 4.19
C ALA A 11 -14.02 -8.44 3.52
N ARG A 12 -13.36 -9.30 4.30
CA ARG A 12 -13.04 -10.67 3.88
C ARG A 12 -14.15 -11.63 4.29
N GLN A 13 -14.30 -12.73 3.55
CA GLN A 13 -15.29 -13.74 3.89
C GLN A 13 -14.96 -14.41 5.23
N PRO A 14 -15.96 -14.59 6.12
CA PRO A 14 -15.78 -15.37 7.34
C PRO A 14 -15.23 -16.77 7.01
N GLY A 15 -14.19 -17.20 7.73
CA GLY A 15 -13.55 -18.49 7.51
C GLY A 15 -12.53 -18.53 6.36
N CYS A 16 -12.41 -17.48 5.54
CA CYS A 16 -11.35 -17.35 4.53
C CYS A 16 -10.52 -16.07 4.74
N PRO A 17 -9.62 -16.04 5.74
CA PRO A 17 -8.86 -14.84 6.09
C PRO A 17 -7.77 -14.49 5.06
N PHE A 18 -7.39 -15.43 4.20
CA PHE A 18 -6.30 -15.28 3.24
C PHE A 18 -6.75 -14.70 1.90
N ASP A 19 -7.94 -15.07 1.43
CA ASP A 19 -8.48 -14.58 0.16
C ASP A 19 -8.92 -13.11 0.27
N PRO A 20 -8.74 -12.31 -0.80
CA PRO A 20 -9.26 -10.96 -0.84
C PRO A 20 -10.80 -10.96 -0.72
N PRO A 21 -11.41 -9.79 -0.48
CA PRO A 21 -12.86 -9.62 -0.59
C PRO A 21 -13.40 -10.25 -1.87
N LYS A 22 -14.48 -11.04 -1.75
CA LYS A 22 -15.05 -11.81 -2.87
C LYS A 22 -15.43 -10.88 -4.03
N GLU A 23 -15.92 -9.69 -3.72
CA GLU A 23 -16.36 -8.69 -4.69
C GLU A 23 -15.21 -8.19 -5.57
N LEU A 24 -13.96 -8.21 -5.10
CA LEU A 24 -12.80 -7.90 -5.94
C LEU A 24 -12.48 -9.04 -6.92
N ILE A 25 -12.69 -10.29 -6.50
CA ILE A 25 -12.54 -11.48 -7.35
C ILE A 25 -13.62 -11.44 -8.44
N ASP A 26 -14.89 -11.28 -8.03
CA ASP A 26 -16.03 -11.22 -8.93
C ASP A 26 -15.89 -10.05 -9.92
N ALA A 27 -15.45 -8.87 -9.46
CA ALA A 27 -15.20 -7.73 -10.35
C ALA A 27 -14.16 -8.03 -11.43
N ARG A 28 -13.10 -8.76 -11.09
CA ARG A 28 -12.05 -9.18 -12.04
C ARG A 28 -12.59 -10.15 -13.10
N GLU A 29 -13.54 -11.01 -12.75
CA GLU A 29 -14.16 -11.96 -13.69
C GLU A 29 -15.05 -11.26 -14.73
N HIS A 30 -15.66 -10.13 -14.37
CA HIS A 30 -16.51 -9.34 -15.27
C HIS A 30 -15.74 -8.39 -16.19
N GLY A 31 -14.45 -8.17 -15.92
CA GLY A 31 -13.57 -7.34 -16.75
C GLY A 31 -12.50 -6.60 -15.95
N PRO A 32 -11.60 -5.88 -16.63
CA PRO A 32 -10.47 -5.23 -15.97
C PRO A 32 -10.86 -3.94 -15.23
N ILE A 33 -12.06 -3.38 -15.51
CA ILE A 33 -12.59 -2.15 -14.91
C ILE A 33 -14.03 -2.37 -14.47
N SER A 34 -14.34 -1.90 -13.27
CA SER A 34 -15.70 -1.74 -12.77
C SER A 34 -15.97 -0.29 -12.37
N ARG A 35 -17.23 0.13 -12.41
CA ARG A 35 -17.68 1.37 -11.76
C ARG A 35 -17.64 1.20 -10.25
N LEU A 36 -17.28 2.27 -9.55
CA LEU A 36 -17.27 2.34 -8.09
C LEU A 36 -17.92 3.65 -7.65
N PRO A 37 -19.19 3.65 -7.23
CA PRO A 37 -19.82 4.83 -6.66
C PRO A 37 -19.19 5.11 -5.29
N PHE A 38 -18.77 6.35 -5.07
CA PHE A 38 -18.19 6.80 -3.82
C PHE A 38 -19.31 7.31 -2.89
N PRO A 39 -19.06 7.40 -1.57
CA PRO A 39 -20.05 7.89 -0.62
C PRO A 39 -20.58 9.30 -0.90
N ASP A 40 -19.76 10.15 -1.51
CA ASP A 40 -20.09 11.53 -1.94
C ASP A 40 -20.87 11.59 -3.28
N GLY A 41 -21.24 10.44 -3.84
CA GLY A 41 -21.92 10.32 -5.13
C GLY A 41 -21.00 10.34 -6.35
N HIS A 42 -19.69 10.57 -6.18
CA HIS A 42 -18.71 10.54 -7.26
C HIS A 42 -18.65 9.16 -7.92
N GLN A 43 -18.50 9.13 -9.25
CA GLN A 43 -18.47 7.90 -10.03
C GLN A 43 -17.01 7.50 -10.34
N GLY A 44 -16.37 6.85 -9.38
CA GLY A 44 -15.02 6.33 -9.52
C GLY A 44 -14.92 5.10 -10.44
N ARG A 45 -13.68 4.62 -10.58
CA ARG A 45 -13.36 3.38 -11.29
C ARG A 45 -12.51 2.48 -10.40
N LEU A 46 -12.84 1.20 -10.38
CA LEU A 46 -12.06 0.15 -9.75
C LEU A 46 -11.39 -0.68 -10.84
N ILE A 47 -10.07 -0.80 -10.78
CA ILE A 47 -9.28 -1.58 -11.74
C ILE A 47 -8.74 -2.82 -11.04
N THR A 48 -9.10 -4.00 -11.54
CA THR A 48 -8.69 -5.31 -10.98
C THR A 48 -7.89 -6.15 -11.97
N GLY A 49 -7.84 -5.76 -13.24
CA GLY A 49 -7.04 -6.44 -14.27
C GLY A 49 -5.55 -6.10 -14.16
N TYR A 50 -4.69 -7.11 -14.01
CA TYR A 50 -3.25 -6.93 -13.76
C TYR A 50 -2.56 -6.00 -14.78
N ASP A 51 -2.70 -6.27 -16.08
CA ASP A 51 -2.03 -5.50 -17.13
C ASP A 51 -2.51 -4.05 -17.15
N LEU A 52 -3.81 -3.84 -16.91
CA LEU A 52 -4.39 -2.51 -16.87
C LEU A 52 -3.93 -1.74 -15.63
N VAL A 53 -3.93 -2.35 -14.44
CA VAL A 53 -3.38 -1.75 -13.21
C VAL A 53 -1.94 -1.31 -13.45
N ARG A 54 -1.10 -2.21 -14.00
CA ARG A 54 0.30 -1.91 -14.31
C ARG A 54 0.42 -0.74 -15.29
N SER A 55 -0.40 -0.70 -16.33
CA SER A 55 -0.37 0.39 -17.32
C SER A 55 -0.77 1.73 -16.71
N VAL A 56 -1.82 1.76 -15.89
CA VAL A 56 -2.32 2.98 -15.24
C VAL A 56 -1.31 3.52 -14.24
N LEU A 57 -0.73 2.65 -13.40
CA LEU A 57 0.29 3.05 -12.42
C LEU A 57 1.61 3.54 -13.05
N ALA A 58 1.86 3.22 -14.33
CA ALA A 58 3.05 3.67 -15.06
C ALA A 58 2.79 4.87 -15.97
N ASP A 59 1.53 5.29 -16.13
CA ASP A 59 1.13 6.31 -17.11
C ASP A 59 1.10 7.70 -16.46
N PRO A 60 1.88 8.68 -16.97
CA PRO A 60 1.98 10.02 -16.36
C PRO A 60 0.70 10.85 -16.47
N ARG A 61 -0.33 10.37 -17.16
CA ARG A 61 -1.66 10.99 -17.17
C ARG A 61 -2.43 10.79 -15.87
N PHE A 62 -2.02 9.83 -15.03
CA PHE A 62 -2.59 9.59 -13.71
C PHE A 62 -1.74 10.26 -12.64
N SER A 63 -2.38 11.12 -11.85
CA SER A 63 -1.73 11.92 -10.81
C SER A 63 -1.87 11.27 -9.43
N SER A 64 -0.84 11.40 -8.60
CA SER A 64 -0.88 11.05 -7.17
C SER A 64 -0.94 12.29 -6.26
N ARG A 65 -1.14 13.49 -6.83
CA ARG A 65 -1.18 14.74 -6.07
C ARG A 65 -2.31 14.78 -5.05
N ARG A 66 -1.94 15.04 -3.80
CA ARG A 66 -2.85 15.08 -2.65
C ARG A 66 -4.03 16.02 -2.85
N GLU A 67 -3.78 17.22 -3.37
CA GLU A 67 -4.80 18.27 -3.56
C GLU A 67 -5.83 17.94 -4.66
N LEU A 68 -5.57 16.92 -5.48
CA LEU A 68 -6.52 16.42 -6.48
C LEU A 68 -7.40 15.28 -5.96
N MET A 69 -7.05 14.68 -4.82
CA MET A 69 -7.79 13.55 -4.23
C MET A 69 -9.02 14.02 -3.45
N ARG A 70 -9.92 14.73 -4.14
CA ARG A 70 -11.14 15.33 -3.55
C ARG A 70 -12.22 14.30 -3.19
N HIS A 71 -12.25 13.20 -3.93
CA HIS A 71 -13.24 12.14 -3.78
C HIS A 71 -12.56 10.92 -3.16
N HIS A 72 -13.16 10.37 -2.09
CA HIS A 72 -12.57 9.25 -1.36
C HIS A 72 -13.52 8.03 -1.36
N PRO A 73 -13.05 6.83 -1.74
CA PRO A 73 -13.93 5.67 -1.93
C PRO A 73 -14.50 5.09 -0.62
N LEU A 74 -13.97 5.49 0.55
CA LEU A 74 -14.37 4.97 1.86
C LEU A 74 -15.11 5.98 2.74
N ALA A 75 -15.06 7.28 2.42
CA ALA A 75 -15.61 8.31 3.27
C ALA A 75 -16.04 9.52 2.44
N ASP A 76 -17.13 10.16 2.82
CA ASP A 76 -17.47 11.49 2.34
C ASP A 76 -16.65 12.51 3.16
N LEU A 77 -15.75 13.22 2.47
CA LEU A 77 -14.89 14.24 3.08
C LEU A 77 -15.56 15.63 3.07
N GLY A 78 -16.74 15.77 2.45
CA GLY A 78 -17.40 17.06 2.22
C GLY A 78 -16.53 18.01 1.38
N GLU A 79 -16.84 19.31 1.47
CA GLU A 79 -16.13 20.38 0.76
C GLU A 79 -14.82 20.81 1.46
N ILE A 80 -14.06 19.85 2.00
CA ILE A 80 -12.77 20.14 2.63
C ILE A 80 -11.72 20.37 1.54
N GLU A 81 -11.15 21.56 1.52
CA GLU A 81 -9.99 21.84 0.68
C GLU A 81 -8.78 21.03 1.19
N VAL A 82 -8.28 20.11 0.37
CA VAL A 82 -7.12 19.29 0.69
C VAL A 82 -5.87 20.05 0.24
N PRO A 83 -4.99 20.49 1.17
CA PRO A 83 -3.80 21.22 0.77
C PRO A 83 -2.80 20.28 0.08
N PRO A 84 -1.92 20.82 -0.77
CA PRO A 84 -0.85 20.05 -1.40
C PRO A 84 0.01 19.30 -0.37
N ALA A 85 0.68 18.25 -0.83
CA ALA A 85 1.59 17.49 0.01
C ALA A 85 2.71 18.40 0.57
N PRO A 86 2.98 18.37 1.89
CA PRO A 86 4.09 19.10 2.49
C PRO A 86 5.44 18.61 1.97
N PRO A 87 6.50 19.45 2.06
CA PRO A 87 7.87 19.06 1.71
C PRO A 87 8.28 17.73 2.36
N GLY A 88 8.73 16.78 1.56
CA GLY A 88 9.16 15.45 2.02
C GLY A 88 8.09 14.35 1.94
N GLU A 89 6.79 14.69 1.85
CA GLU A 89 5.71 13.73 1.57
C GLU A 89 5.59 13.46 0.07
N PHE A 90 6.69 13.06 -0.55
CA PHE A 90 6.83 13.02 -2.01
C PHE A 90 6.02 11.91 -2.69
N LEU A 91 5.45 10.97 -1.93
CA LEU A 91 4.55 9.92 -2.44
C LEU A 91 3.23 10.50 -2.97
N LEU A 92 2.84 11.70 -2.52
CA LEU A 92 1.63 12.40 -2.94
C LEU A 92 1.95 13.59 -3.85
N MET A 93 2.99 13.46 -4.67
CA MET A 93 3.45 14.47 -5.62
C MET A 93 3.62 13.82 -7.00
N ASP A 94 3.48 14.61 -8.07
CA ASP A 94 3.88 14.20 -9.42
C ASP A 94 5.30 14.72 -9.74
N GLU A 95 5.83 14.36 -10.90
CA GLU A 95 7.05 14.99 -11.43
C GLU A 95 6.83 16.49 -11.74
N PRO A 96 7.85 17.34 -11.57
CA PRO A 96 9.25 17.04 -11.18
C PRO A 96 9.51 16.97 -9.66
N GLN A 97 8.52 17.30 -8.81
CA GLN A 97 8.70 17.38 -7.35
C GLN A 97 8.97 16.01 -6.75
N HIS A 98 8.21 14.99 -7.15
CA HIS A 98 8.45 13.61 -6.75
C HIS A 98 9.89 13.17 -7.06
N GLY A 99 10.36 13.36 -8.31
CA GLY A 99 11.70 12.99 -8.73
C GLY A 99 12.80 13.75 -7.98
N ARG A 100 12.59 15.03 -7.68
CA ARG A 100 13.53 15.85 -6.88
C ARG A 100 13.78 15.25 -5.49
N TYR A 101 12.73 14.79 -4.79
CA TYR A 101 12.87 14.15 -3.48
C TYR A 101 13.33 12.70 -3.56
N ARG A 102 12.85 11.95 -4.56
CA ARG A 102 13.17 10.54 -4.74
C ARG A 102 14.64 10.31 -5.13
N LYS A 103 15.20 11.17 -5.99
CA LYS A 103 16.56 11.03 -6.53
C LYS A 103 17.65 10.87 -5.45
N PRO A 104 17.75 11.69 -4.40
CA PRO A 104 18.75 11.49 -3.34
C PRO A 104 18.51 10.22 -2.50
N LEU A 105 17.26 9.74 -2.39
CA LEU A 105 16.90 8.58 -1.56
C LEU A 105 17.14 7.24 -2.26
N VAL A 106 16.85 7.13 -3.57
CA VAL A 106 16.94 5.86 -4.32
C VAL A 106 18.32 5.20 -4.20
N GLY A 107 19.39 6.00 -4.09
CA GLY A 107 20.73 5.48 -3.87
C GLY A 107 20.83 4.61 -2.63
N ARG A 108 20.11 4.92 -1.54
CA ARG A 108 20.11 4.16 -0.27
C ARG A 108 19.48 2.77 -0.43
N PHE A 109 18.50 2.65 -1.32
CA PHE A 109 17.71 1.42 -1.54
C PHE A 109 18.15 0.58 -2.75
N THR A 110 19.39 0.75 -3.22
CA THR A 110 19.90 -0.08 -4.33
C THR A 110 20.08 -1.54 -3.89
N VAL A 111 19.94 -2.49 -4.81
CA VAL A 111 20.16 -3.93 -4.55
C VAL A 111 21.48 -4.18 -3.83
N ARG A 112 22.56 -3.51 -4.25
CA ARG A 112 23.88 -3.65 -3.61
C ARG A 112 23.85 -3.18 -2.16
N ARG A 113 23.24 -2.03 -1.84
CA ARG A 113 23.14 -1.54 -0.46
C ARG A 113 22.25 -2.44 0.40
N MET A 114 21.12 -2.90 -0.14
CA MET A 114 20.23 -3.82 0.59
C MET A 114 20.92 -5.15 0.93
N ARG A 115 21.77 -5.68 0.04
CA ARG A 115 22.57 -6.88 0.33
C ARG A 115 23.58 -6.70 1.46
N LEU A 116 24.04 -5.48 1.73
CA LEU A 116 24.93 -5.23 2.87
C LEU A 116 24.21 -5.35 4.22
N LEU A 117 22.87 -5.29 4.22
CA LEU A 117 22.06 -5.46 5.42
C LEU A 117 21.75 -6.93 5.72
N THR A 118 22.05 -7.87 4.81
CA THR A 118 21.66 -9.29 4.97
C THR A 118 22.15 -9.87 6.29
N GLU A 119 23.44 -9.74 6.60
CA GLU A 119 24.00 -10.24 7.86
C GLU A 119 23.37 -9.58 9.09
N ARG A 120 23.07 -8.27 9.00
CA ARG A 120 22.43 -7.53 10.10
C ARG A 120 20.98 -7.96 10.31
N VAL A 121 20.24 -8.20 9.23
CA VAL A 121 18.88 -8.74 9.28
C VAL A 121 18.86 -10.13 9.89
N GLU A 122 19.81 -11.00 9.51
CA GLU A 122 19.97 -12.34 10.09
C GLU A 122 20.24 -12.26 11.59
N GLN A 123 21.14 -11.36 12.02
CA GLN A 123 21.43 -11.14 13.44
C GLN A 123 20.18 -10.68 14.21
N ILE A 124 19.51 -9.63 13.75
CA ILE A 124 18.29 -9.11 14.41
C ILE A 124 17.23 -10.21 14.50
N THR A 125 17.07 -10.98 13.42
CA THR A 125 16.12 -12.10 13.39
C THR A 125 16.48 -13.17 14.43
N ALA A 126 17.75 -13.57 14.51
CA ALA A 126 18.22 -14.55 15.48
C ALA A 126 18.04 -14.06 16.92
N GLU A 127 18.36 -12.79 17.22
CA GLU A 127 18.15 -12.19 18.54
C GLU A 127 16.68 -12.27 18.99
N HIS A 128 15.74 -12.03 18.07
CA HIS A 128 14.31 -12.15 18.34
C HIS A 128 13.86 -13.62 18.54
N LEU A 129 14.42 -14.57 17.77
CA LEU A 129 14.15 -16.00 17.95
C LEU A 129 14.66 -16.51 19.29
N ASP A 130 15.89 -16.15 19.67
CA ASP A 130 16.48 -16.51 20.97
C ASP A 130 15.66 -15.95 22.13
N ALA A 131 15.15 -14.72 22.00
CA ALA A 131 14.30 -14.11 23.01
C ALA A 131 12.96 -14.85 23.16
N MET A 132 12.36 -15.28 22.03
CA MET A 132 11.14 -16.08 22.04
C MET A 132 11.37 -17.47 22.67
N GLU A 133 12.47 -18.14 22.34
CA GLU A 133 12.80 -19.44 22.91
C GLU A 133 12.96 -19.35 24.44
N LYS A 134 13.68 -18.33 24.92
CA LYS A 134 13.87 -18.07 26.36
C LYS A 134 12.56 -17.76 27.10
N ALA A 135 11.62 -17.09 26.44
CA ALA A 135 10.30 -16.78 27.03
C ALA A 135 9.41 -18.04 27.15
N GLY A 136 9.70 -19.09 26.38
CA GLY A 136 8.94 -20.33 26.36
C GLY A 136 7.59 -20.23 25.62
N PRO A 137 6.89 -21.35 25.42
CA PRO A 137 5.58 -21.36 24.78
C PRO A 137 4.49 -20.82 25.71
N THR A 138 3.44 -20.17 25.19
CA THR A 138 3.18 -19.81 23.78
C THR A 138 3.66 -18.40 23.44
N ALA A 139 3.96 -18.12 22.16
CA ALA A 139 4.42 -16.81 21.69
C ALA A 139 3.49 -16.20 20.62
N ASP A 140 3.25 -14.89 20.70
CA ASP A 140 2.62 -14.11 19.62
C ASP A 140 3.68 -13.66 18.62
N LEU A 141 3.70 -14.30 17.44
CA LEU A 141 4.64 -13.98 16.36
C LEU A 141 4.50 -12.55 15.82
N VAL A 142 3.32 -11.93 15.94
CA VAL A 142 3.14 -10.55 15.46
C VAL A 142 3.94 -9.60 16.32
N THR A 143 3.79 -9.70 17.64
CA THR A 143 4.42 -8.79 18.60
C THR A 143 5.90 -9.13 18.81
N ALA A 144 6.25 -10.42 18.86
CA ALA A 144 7.61 -10.85 19.18
C ALA A 144 8.57 -10.88 17.97
N PHE A 145 8.06 -11.02 16.74
CA PHE A 145 8.88 -11.26 15.55
C PHE A 145 8.55 -10.32 14.38
N ALA A 146 7.31 -10.37 13.87
CA ALA A 146 6.96 -9.73 12.59
C ALA A 146 6.95 -8.20 12.63
N LYS A 147 6.52 -7.57 13.74
CA LYS A 147 6.52 -6.11 13.91
C LYS A 147 7.91 -5.52 14.24
N PRO A 148 8.67 -6.04 15.22
CA PRO A 148 9.90 -5.38 15.64
C PRO A 148 11.00 -5.46 14.58
N ILE A 149 11.16 -6.60 13.88
CA ILE A 149 12.29 -6.82 12.95
C ILE A 149 12.32 -5.75 11.84
N PRO A 150 11.26 -5.50 11.04
CA PRO A 150 11.30 -4.46 10.02
C PRO A 150 11.49 -3.05 10.59
N SER A 151 10.99 -2.80 11.80
CA SER A 151 11.11 -1.50 12.49
C SER A 151 12.55 -1.22 12.92
N ILE A 152 13.30 -2.24 13.32
CA ILE A 152 14.74 -2.09 13.62
C ILE A 152 15.52 -1.94 12.31
N VAL A 153 15.22 -2.77 11.31
CA VAL A 153 15.94 -2.76 10.02
C VAL A 153 15.80 -1.43 9.30
N ILE A 154 14.64 -0.77 9.35
CA ILE A 154 14.48 0.57 8.76
C ILE A 154 15.29 1.65 9.49
N CYS A 155 15.58 1.47 10.78
CA CYS A 155 16.45 2.36 11.55
C CYS A 155 17.95 2.19 11.22
N GLU A 156 18.33 1.08 10.58
CA GLU A 156 19.72 0.80 10.13
C GLU A 156 20.03 1.44 8.75
N LEU A 157 19.06 2.12 8.12
CA LEU A 157 19.15 2.68 6.76
C LEU A 157 19.64 4.13 6.67
#